data_AF-X1QPS2-F1
#
_entry.id   AF-X1QPS2-F1
#
_cell.length_a   1.000
_cell.length_b   1.000
_cell.length_c   1.000
_cell.angle_alpha   90.00
_cell.angle_beta   90.00
_cell.angle_gamma   90.00
#
_symmetry.space_group_name_H-M   'P 1'
#
loop_
_entity.id
_entity.type
_entity.pdbx_description
1 polymer ?
#
loop_
_entity_poly.entity_id
_entity_poly.type
_entity_poly.pdbx_seq_one_letter_code
_entity_poly.pdbx_strand_id
1 'polypeptide(L)' 'HIESIAEEQGCKIETELLQAREVAPAIVDEAIEREVDLILIGVTYKRRFGEFSLGDVVPYVLKNAPCRVILYHQHTP' A
#
# COMPACT_ATOMS: atom_id res chain seq x y z
N HIS A 1 2.29 16.73 -7.05
CA HIS A 1 2.75 16.03 -8.27
C HIS A 1 1.76 14.96 -8.71
N ILE A 2 1.35 14.04 -7.83
CA ILE A 2 0.32 13.02 -8.15
C ILE A 2 -1.04 13.65 -8.52
N GLU A 3 -1.48 14.70 -7.81
CA GLU A 3 -2.75 15.38 -8.08
C GLU A 3 -2.80 16.02 -9.47
N SER A 4 -1.72 16.69 -9.88
CA SER A 4 -1.61 17.27 -11.23
C SER A 4 -1.67 16.21 -12.32
N ILE A 5 -1.00 15.06 -12.12
CA ILE A 5 -1.07 13.93 -13.06
C ILE A 5 -2.51 13.39 -13.13
N ALA A 6 -3.19 13.24 -11.99
CA ALA A 6 -4.56 12.76 -11.95
C ALA A 6 -5.51 13.70 -12.72
N GLU A 7 -5.36 15.02 -12.55
CA GLU A 7 -6.14 16.03 -13.27
C GLU A 7 -5.90 15.95 -14.79
N GLU A 8 -4.64 15.86 -15.23
CA GLU A 8 -4.28 15.70 -16.65
C GLU A 8 -4.88 14.42 -17.26
N GLN A 9 -5.00 13.35 -16.48
CA GLN A 9 -5.58 12.07 -16.90
C GLN A 9 -7.11 11.99 -16.70
N GLY A 10 -7.75 13.04 -16.17
CA GLY A 10 -9.18 13.03 -15.86
C GLY A 10 -9.58 12.04 -14.74
N CYS A 11 -8.62 11.66 -13.90
CA CYS A 11 -8.82 10.77 -12.75
C CYS A 11 -9.23 11.58 -11.52
N LYS A 12 -10.26 11.11 -10.82
CA LYS A 12 -10.56 11.61 -9.47
C LYS A 12 -9.60 10.98 -8.48
N ILE A 13 -8.98 11.80 -7.63
CA ILE A 13 -8.08 11.35 -6.58
C ILE A 13 -8.54 11.94 -5.25
N GLU A 14 -8.49 11.11 -4.21
CA GLU A 14 -8.67 11.52 -2.83
C GLU A 14 -7.41 11.13 -2.07
N THR A 15 -6.90 12.04 -1.25
CA THR A 15 -5.72 11.82 -0.41
C THR A 15 -6.11 11.92 1.04
N GLU A 16 -5.65 10.98 1.86
CA GLU A 16 -5.96 10.95 3.28
C GLU A 16 -4.73 10.58 4.11
N LEU A 17 -4.60 11.23 5.26
CA LEU A 17 -3.62 10.89 6.29
C LEU A 17 -4.35 10.17 7.43
N LEU A 18 -4.24 8.84 7.44
CA LEU A 18 -4.84 8.01 8.47
C LEU A 18 -3.90 7.86 9.67
N GLN A 19 -4.33 8.30 10.85
CA GLN A 19 -3.59 8.08 12.10
C GLN A 19 -4.10 6.83 12.80
N ALA A 20 -3.24 5.81 12.93
CA ALA A 20 -3.58 4.55 13.59
C ALA A 20 -2.47 4.08 14.54
N ARG A 21 -2.83 3.21 15.49
CA ARG A 21 -1.87 2.56 16.39
C ARG A 21 -0.98 1.57 15.66
N GLU A 22 -1.55 0.86 14.69
CA GLU A 22 -0.88 -0.15 13.88
C GLU A 22 -1.19 0.08 12.41
N VAL A 23 -0.15 0.11 11.58
CA VAL A 23 -0.28 0.44 10.15
C VAL A 23 -1.00 -0.66 9.38
N ALA A 24 -0.68 -1.93 9.65
CA ALA A 24 -1.15 -3.04 8.82
C ALA A 24 -2.66 -3.32 8.98
N PRO A 25 -3.22 -3.37 10.22
CA PRO A 25 -4.67 -3.45 10.41
C PRO A 25 -5.39 -2.24 9.81
N ALA A 26 -4.87 -1.03 10.01
CA ALA A 26 -5.49 0.18 9.49
C ALA A 26 -5.65 0.19 7.96
N ILE A 27 -4.65 -0.31 7.22
CA ILE A 27 -4.76 -0.47 5.76
C ILE A 27 -5.89 -1.45 5.38
N VAL A 28 -6.04 -2.54 6.14
CA VAL A 28 -7.06 -3.57 5.87
C VAL A 28 -8.45 -3.04 6.22
N ASP A 29 -8.59 -2.38 7.37
CA ASP A 29 -9.84 -1.77 7.82
C ASP A 29 -10.30 -0.71 6.83
N GLU A 30 -9.40 0.18 6.38
CA GLU A 30 -9.70 1.19 5.36
C GLU A 30 -10.16 0.56 4.03
N ALA A 31 -9.52 -0.53 3.62
CA ALA A 31 -9.91 -1.26 2.43
C ALA A 31 -11.32 -1.88 2.53
N ILE A 32 -11.71 -2.32 3.73
CA ILE A 32 -13.06 -2.82 4.02
C ILE A 32 -14.05 -1.66 4.00
N GLU A 33 -13.76 -0.57 4.73
CA GLU A 33 -14.66 0.58 4.88
C GLU A 33 -14.95 1.27 3.53
N ARG A 34 -13.94 1.37 2.66
CA ARG A 34 -14.08 1.95 1.32
C ARG A 34 -14.47 0.97 0.22
N GLU A 35 -14.58 -0.32 0.55
CA GLU A 35 -14.86 -1.39 -0.42
C GLU A 35 -13.91 -1.35 -1.63
N VAL A 36 -12.60 -1.16 -1.38
CA VAL A 36 -11.64 -1.03 -2.49
C VAL A 36 -11.42 -2.35 -3.22
N ASP A 37 -11.27 -2.29 -4.54
CA ASP A 37 -10.98 -3.47 -5.36
C ASP A 37 -9.49 -3.85 -5.39
N LEU A 38 -8.60 -2.90 -5.05
CA LEU A 38 -7.15 -3.06 -5.13
C LEU A 38 -6.39 -2.22 -4.11
N ILE A 39 -5.41 -2.84 -3.46
CA ILE A 39 -4.36 -2.16 -2.68
C ILE A 39 -3.04 -2.22 -3.46
N LEU A 40 -2.45 -1.06 -3.75
CA LEU A 40 -1.13 -0.94 -4.35
C LEU A 40 -0.12 -0.47 -3.30
N ILE A 41 0.90 -1.29 -3.03
CA ILE A 41 1.94 -0.96 -2.04
C ILE A 41 3.30 -0.83 -2.73
N GLY A 42 3.90 0.34 -2.60
CA GLY A 42 5.31 0.54 -2.92
C GLY A 42 6.20 -0.17 -1.89
N VAL A 43 7.09 -1.05 -2.34
CA VAL A 43 8.05 -1.75 -1.49
C VAL A 43 9.48 -1.45 -1.91
N THR A 44 10.35 -1.29 -0.92
CA THR A 44 11.80 -1.22 -1.14
C THR A 44 12.44 -2.56 -0.80
N TYR A 45 13.55 -2.89 -1.45
CA TYR A 45 14.30 -4.08 -1.11
C TYR A 45 14.94 -3.90 0.27
N LYS A 46 14.38 -4.56 1.29
CA LYS A 46 14.89 -4.54 2.66
C LYS A 46 15.55 -5.88 2.98
N ARG A 47 16.65 -5.82 3.73
CA ARG A 47 17.29 -7.00 4.31
C ARG A 47 17.15 -6.98 5.82
N ARG A 48 16.85 -8.14 6.40
CA ARG A 48 16.86 -8.40 7.84
C ARG A 48 17.69 -9.65 8.10
N PHE A 49 18.71 -9.55 8.94
CA PHE A 49 19.66 -10.65 9.19
C PHE A 49 20.33 -11.23 7.93
N GLY A 50 20.56 -10.39 6.90
CA GLY A 50 21.19 -10.81 5.64
C GLY A 50 20.22 -11.37 4.59
N GLU A 51 18.98 -11.65 4.97
CA GLU A 51 17.96 -12.18 4.06
C GLU A 51 16.97 -11.09 3.63
N PHE A 52 16.37 -11.27 2.45
CA PHE A 52 15.29 -10.41 2.00
C PHE A 52 14.10 -10.46 2.96
N SER A 53 13.51 -9.31 3.26
CA SER A 53 12.35 -9.21 4.12
C SER A 53 11.35 -8.18 3.59
N LEU A 54 10.07 -8.54 3.64
CA LEU A 54 8.95 -7.65 3.36
C LEU A 54 8.53 -6.82 4.60
N GLY A 55 9.24 -6.98 5.72
CA GLY A 55 8.84 -6.43 7.02
C GLY A 55 7.56 -7.08 7.53
N ASP A 56 6.89 -6.40 8.47
CA ASP A 56 5.71 -6.96 9.15
C ASP A 56 4.38 -6.46 8.54
N VAL A 57 4.39 -5.29 7.87
CA VAL A 57 3.19 -4.68 7.28
C VAL A 57 2.72 -5.44 6.04
N VAL A 58 3.62 -5.66 5.08
CA VAL A 58 3.26 -6.26 3.79
C VAL A 58 2.71 -7.68 3.95
N PRO A 59 3.34 -8.61 4.70
CA PRO A 59 2.79 -9.94 4.91
C PRO A 59 1.42 -9.93 5.58
N TYR A 60 1.19 -9.00 6.52
CA TYR A 60 -0.11 -8.86 7.18
C TYR A 60 -1.19 -8.41 6.20
N VAL A 61 -0.93 -7.38 5.38
CA VAL A 61 -1.91 -6.91 4.39
C VAL A 61 -2.18 -7.99 3.35
N LEU A 62 -1.15 -8.66 2.82
CA LEU A 62 -1.32 -9.77 1.88
C LEU A 62 -2.19 -10.91 2.43
N LYS A 63 -2.10 -11.17 3.75
CA LYS A 63 -2.84 -12.25 4.40
C LYS A 63 -4.31 -11.88 4.68
N ASN A 64 -4.59 -10.62 5.00
CA ASN A 64 -5.88 -10.21 5.57
C ASN A 64 -6.70 -9.27 4.67
N ALA A 65 -6.13 -8.73 3.58
CA ALA A 65 -6.87 -7.83 2.70
C ALA A 65 -8.10 -8.50 2.08
N PRO A 66 -9.25 -7.79 2.00
CA PRO A 66 -10.46 -8.33 1.37
C PRO A 66 -10.39 -8.34 -0.16
N CYS A 67 -9.33 -7.77 -0.74
CA CYS A 67 -9.21 -7.49 -2.16
C CYS A 67 -7.81 -7.86 -2.68
N ARG A 68 -7.59 -7.62 -3.98
CA ARG A 68 -6.28 -7.87 -4.59
C ARG A 68 -5.24 -6.91 -4.05
N VAL A 69 -4.03 -7.42 -3.82
CA VAL A 69 -2.89 -6.62 -3.37
C VAL A 69 -1.76 -6.75 -4.41
N ILE A 70 -1.22 -5.62 -4.85
CA ILE A 70 -0.05 -5.57 -5.74
C ILE A 70 1.10 -4.90 -5.00
N LEU A 71 2.25 -5.58 -4.99
CA LEU A 71 3.50 -5.00 -4.53
C LEU A 71 4.28 -4.47 -5.72
N TYR A 72 4.61 -3.19 -5.67
CA TYR A 72 5.44 -2.55 -6.68
C TYR A 72 6.81 -2.22 -6.09
N HIS A 73 7.85 -2.85 -6.61
CA HIS A 73 9.22 -2.48 -6.28
C HIS A 73 9.82 -1.73 -7.46
N GLN A 74 10.36 -0.54 -7.22
CA GLN A 74 11.21 0.11 -8.20
C GLN A 74 12.64 -0.39 -7.96
N HIS A 75 13.23 -1.02 -8.99
CA HIS A 75 14.66 -1.28 -8.96
C HIS A 75 15.38 0.06 -9.13
N THR A 76 16.00 0.54 -8.04
CA THR A 76 16.95 1.65 -8.11
C THR A 76 18.33 1.03 -8.39
N PRO A 77 18.91 1.22 -9.59
CA PRO A 77 20.25 0.72 -9.92
C PRO A 77 21.35 1.41 -9.11
#